data_AF-A0A0S3PW87-F1
#
_entry.id   AF-A0A0S3PW87-F1
#
_cell.length_a   1.000
_cell.length_b   1.000
_cell.length_c   1.000
_cell.angle_alpha   90.00
_cell.angle_beta   90.00
_cell.angle_gamma   90.00
#
_symmetry.space_group_name_H-M   'P 1'
#
loop_
_entity.id
_entity.type
_entity.pdbx_description
1 polymer ?
#
loop_
_entity_poly.entity_id
_entity_poly.type
_entity_poly.pdbx_seq_one_letter_code
_entity_poly.pdbx_strand_id
1 'polypeptide(L)'
;MGDEAAPQFAGAPHLTTQMNMARSHFDRIFLHGHFMASINRKFFFDQVRNDLYGGTLKAKQVEGLSALLDYWETKYPKKDDRWLAYVLGTAFHEVDKKMQPIKEYGSDAYFMKRYDKSGNNPQLAAALGNTEVGDGKKFPGRGFVQLTGRANYTDWKARLNVDLVGSPDLALQLDVATKIIFDGMVLGTFTGKKLADYFNTTADDWYNARRIVNRLDKATIIEGHAKRFYAAISYTTA
;
A
#
# COMPACT_ATOMS: atom_id res chain seq x y z
N MET A 1 -42.48 -73.36 13.73
CA MET A 1 -41.80 -73.58 12.44
C MET A 1 -41.94 -72.28 11.67
N GLY A 2 -41.09 -71.30 11.97
CA GLY A 2 -39.84 -71.03 11.26
C GLY A 2 -40.06 -69.68 10.57
N ASP A 3 -39.78 -68.57 11.26
CA ASP A 3 -38.52 -67.83 11.24
C ASP A 3 -38.03 -67.42 9.84
N GLU A 4 -37.87 -66.09 9.73
CA GLU A 4 -37.18 -65.23 8.77
C GLU A 4 -36.34 -65.87 7.65
N ALA A 5 -36.49 -65.32 6.45
CA ALA A 5 -35.36 -65.05 5.56
C ALA A 5 -35.71 -63.95 4.53
N ALA A 6 -34.97 -62.86 4.56
CA ALA A 6 -34.89 -61.86 3.50
C ALA A 6 -34.07 -62.39 2.30
N PRO A 7 -34.31 -61.90 1.07
CA PRO A 7 -33.31 -61.93 0.02
C PRO A 7 -32.64 -60.57 -0.20
N GLN A 8 -31.31 -60.68 -0.28
CA GLN A 8 -30.29 -59.72 -0.66
C GLN A 8 -30.57 -59.01 -2.00
N PHE A 9 -30.27 -57.71 -2.08
CA PHE A 9 -29.88 -57.07 -3.33
C PHE A 9 -28.67 -56.14 -3.11
N ALA A 10 -27.56 -56.58 -3.68
CA ALA A 10 -26.51 -55.86 -4.40
C ALA A 10 -25.96 -54.51 -3.86
N GLY A 11 -24.66 -54.54 -3.51
CA GLY A 11 -23.68 -53.71 -4.22
C GLY A 11 -23.21 -52.42 -3.53
N ALA A 12 -22.10 -52.53 -2.80
CA ALA A 12 -21.07 -51.49 -2.71
C ALA A 12 -19.76 -52.12 -3.23
N PRO A 13 -18.85 -51.40 -3.92
CA PRO A 13 -18.12 -50.32 -3.25
C PRO A 13 -17.71 -49.10 -4.12
N HIS A 14 -17.48 -48.00 -3.40
CA HIS A 14 -16.41 -47.00 -3.55
C HIS A 14 -16.16 -46.17 -4.83
N LEU A 15 -16.00 -44.87 -4.54
CA LEU A 15 -15.08 -43.88 -5.13
C LEU A 15 -15.51 -43.09 -6.38
N THR A 16 -16.02 -41.89 -6.08
CA THR A 16 -15.50 -40.57 -6.51
C THR A 16 -15.17 -40.39 -7.99
N THR A 17 -15.85 -39.44 -8.65
CA THR A 17 -15.28 -38.17 -9.20
C THR A 17 -16.22 -37.61 -10.29
N GLN A 18 -16.26 -36.27 -10.39
CA GLN A 18 -16.83 -35.42 -11.44
C GLN A 18 -18.25 -34.85 -11.20
N MET A 19 -18.33 -33.90 -10.26
CA MET A 19 -19.15 -32.71 -10.48
C MET A 19 -18.23 -31.57 -10.95
N ASN A 20 -18.30 -31.34 -12.26
CA ASN A 20 -17.92 -30.08 -12.89
C ASN A 20 -18.72 -28.92 -12.30
N MET A 21 -18.12 -27.72 -12.36
CA MET A 21 -18.69 -26.38 -12.13
C MET A 21 -18.29 -25.73 -10.79
N ALA A 22 -17.01 -25.38 -10.65
CA ALA A 22 -16.56 -24.17 -9.92
C ALA A 22 -15.04 -23.99 -10.10
N ARG A 23 -14.61 -23.56 -11.29
CA ARG A 23 -13.30 -22.92 -11.50
C ARG A 23 -13.50 -21.68 -12.35
N SER A 24 -14.00 -20.62 -11.72
CA SER A 24 -14.00 -19.28 -12.31
C SER A 24 -12.74 -18.53 -11.86
N HIS A 25 -11.81 -18.40 -12.80
CA HIS A 25 -10.89 -17.26 -12.96
C HIS A 25 -9.94 -16.90 -11.82
N PHE A 26 -9.00 -17.80 -11.46
CA PHE A 26 -7.75 -17.37 -10.82
C PHE A 26 -6.44 -17.98 -11.34
N ASP A 27 -6.44 -18.87 -12.34
CA ASP A 27 -5.20 -19.51 -12.82
C ASP A 27 -5.05 -19.51 -14.36
N ARG A 28 -4.99 -18.33 -15.00
CA ARG A 28 -4.55 -18.22 -16.41
C ARG A 28 -3.77 -16.94 -16.71
N ILE A 29 -2.67 -16.69 -16.00
CA ILE A 29 -1.53 -15.91 -16.53
C ILE A 29 -0.22 -16.53 -16.02
N PHE A 30 0.08 -17.78 -16.43
CA PHE A 30 1.44 -18.33 -16.34
C PHE A 30 1.66 -19.31 -17.50
N LEU A 31 1.50 -18.84 -18.72
CA LEU A 31 2.08 -19.50 -19.89
C LEU A 31 2.65 -18.40 -20.77
N HIS A 32 3.96 -18.16 -20.60
CA HIS A 32 4.99 -17.65 -21.51
C HIS A 32 6.13 -17.18 -20.59
N GLY A 33 7.08 -18.08 -20.34
CA GLY A 33 8.27 -17.79 -19.54
C GLY A 33 9.10 -16.68 -20.16
N HIS A 34 8.84 -15.45 -19.74
CA HIS A 34 9.86 -14.43 -19.60
C HIS A 34 10.16 -14.36 -18.11
N PHE A 35 11.30 -14.90 -17.68
CA PHE A 35 11.82 -14.62 -16.34
C PHE A 35 12.07 -13.11 -16.26
N MET A 36 11.11 -12.36 -15.73
CA MET A 36 11.35 -10.96 -15.38
C MET A 36 12.34 -10.96 -14.22
N ALA A 37 13.39 -10.15 -14.32
CA ALA A 37 14.32 -9.94 -13.23
C ALA A 37 13.53 -9.52 -11.98
N SER A 38 13.65 -10.29 -10.89
CA SER A 38 13.04 -9.97 -9.60
C SER A 38 14.06 -9.29 -8.70
N ILE A 39 13.57 -8.47 -7.78
CA ILE A 39 14.40 -7.81 -6.78
C ILE A 39 15.05 -8.90 -5.93
N ASN A 40 16.36 -8.80 -5.77
CA ASN A 40 17.13 -9.66 -4.88
C ASN A 40 16.74 -9.36 -3.42
N ARG A 41 15.70 -10.05 -2.93
CA ARG A 41 15.14 -9.81 -1.60
C ARG A 41 16.16 -10.02 -0.49
N LYS A 42 17.08 -10.98 -0.65
CA LYS A 42 18.15 -11.21 0.33
C LYS A 42 19.05 -9.97 0.42
N PHE A 43 19.59 -9.51 -0.72
CA PHE A 43 20.43 -8.32 -0.75
C PHE A 43 19.70 -7.09 -0.20
N PHE A 44 18.45 -6.86 -0.64
CA PHE A 44 17.63 -5.75 -0.18
C PHE A 44 17.46 -5.74 1.34
N PHE A 45 17.02 -6.86 1.93
CA PHE A 45 16.79 -6.93 3.37
C PHE A 45 18.08 -6.89 4.18
N ASP A 46 19.18 -7.43 3.67
CA ASP A 46 20.49 -7.33 4.33
C ASP A 46 20.97 -5.86 4.37
N GLN A 47 20.86 -5.12 3.26
CA GLN A 47 21.25 -3.72 3.20
C GLN A 47 20.35 -2.84 4.07
N VAL A 48 19.02 -2.99 3.96
CA VAL A 48 18.05 -2.20 4.74
C VAL A 48 18.24 -2.45 6.24
N ARG A 49 18.48 -3.69 6.66
CA ARG A 49 18.73 -4.04 8.06
C ARG A 49 19.93 -3.27 8.62
N ASN A 50 21.03 -3.20 7.87
CA ASN A 50 22.26 -2.56 8.32
C ASN A 50 22.17 -1.04 8.26
N ASP A 51 21.72 -0.48 7.14
CA ASP A 51 21.83 0.95 6.86
C ASP A 51 20.70 1.80 7.46
N LEU A 52 19.51 1.22 7.64
CA LEU A 52 18.32 1.95 8.07
C LEU A 52 17.84 1.55 9.46
N TYR A 53 18.19 0.35 9.92
CA TYR A 53 17.68 -0.22 11.16
C TYR A 53 18.76 -0.66 12.18
N GLY A 54 20.04 -0.35 11.93
CA GLY A 54 21.10 -0.60 12.92
C GLY A 54 21.31 -2.08 13.24
N GLY A 55 21.09 -2.96 12.26
CA GLY A 55 21.38 -4.39 12.35
C GLY A 55 20.21 -5.29 12.73
N THR A 56 19.02 -4.75 13.08
CA THR A 56 17.85 -5.58 13.44
C THR A 56 16.59 -5.12 12.73
N LEU A 57 15.88 -6.06 12.10
CA LEU A 57 14.62 -5.80 11.40
C LEU A 57 13.50 -6.66 12.01
N LYS A 58 12.41 -6.03 12.43
CA LYS A 58 11.25 -6.72 13.05
C LYS A 58 10.39 -7.38 11.98
N ALA A 59 9.68 -8.45 12.33
CA ALA A 59 8.79 -9.17 11.42
C ALA A 59 7.75 -8.24 10.75
N LYS A 60 7.14 -7.32 11.52
CA LYS A 60 6.20 -6.33 10.97
C LYS A 60 6.85 -5.33 10.00
N GLN A 61 8.13 -5.05 10.13
CA GLN A 61 8.86 -4.20 9.18
C GLN A 61 9.13 -4.96 7.88
N VAL A 62 9.52 -6.24 7.99
CA VAL A 62 9.68 -7.14 6.84
C VAL A 62 8.36 -7.26 6.08
N GLU A 63 7.25 -7.51 6.77
CA GLU A 63 5.92 -7.62 6.17
C GLU A 63 5.55 -6.39 5.33
N GLY A 64 5.72 -5.19 5.88
CA GLY A 64 5.40 -3.95 5.18
C GLY A 64 6.32 -3.64 4.00
N LEU A 65 7.62 -3.87 4.16
CA LEU A 65 8.59 -3.72 3.07
C LEU A 65 8.30 -4.72 1.95
N SER A 66 8.02 -5.99 2.28
CA SER A 66 7.63 -7.00 1.30
C SER A 66 6.39 -6.59 0.54
N ALA A 67 5.33 -6.13 1.20
CA ALA A 67 4.10 -5.70 0.53
C ALA A 67 4.35 -4.57 -0.49
N LEU A 68 5.20 -3.59 -0.15
CA LEU A 68 5.56 -2.50 -1.06
C LEU A 68 6.36 -3.00 -2.28
N LEU A 69 7.32 -3.89 -2.05
CA LEU A 69 8.14 -4.49 -3.12
C LEU A 69 7.31 -5.40 -4.04
N ASP A 70 6.42 -6.22 -3.48
CA ASP A 70 5.55 -7.13 -4.23
C ASP A 70 4.59 -6.35 -5.13
N TYR A 71 4.04 -5.24 -4.60
CA TYR A 71 3.21 -4.35 -5.40
C TYR A 71 4.00 -3.70 -6.54
N TRP A 72 5.23 -3.25 -6.27
CA TRP A 72 6.11 -2.70 -7.30
C TRP A 72 6.41 -3.70 -8.42
N GLU A 73 6.85 -4.91 -8.09
CA GLU A 73 7.16 -5.95 -9.08
C GLU A 73 5.92 -6.36 -9.89
N THR A 74 4.75 -6.37 -9.26
CA THR A 74 3.50 -6.72 -9.95
C THR A 74 3.04 -5.60 -10.88
N LYS A 75 3.07 -4.34 -10.42
CA LYS A 75 2.39 -3.22 -11.08
C LYS A 75 3.32 -2.37 -11.94
N TYR A 76 4.58 -2.24 -11.53
CA TYR A 76 5.56 -1.31 -12.09
C TYR A 76 6.93 -1.95 -12.43
N PRO A 77 7.03 -3.21 -12.89
CA PRO A 77 8.32 -3.93 -13.04
C PRO A 77 9.30 -3.34 -14.07
N LYS A 78 8.85 -2.38 -14.87
CA LYS A 78 9.67 -1.72 -15.91
C LYS A 78 9.83 -0.22 -15.66
N LYS A 79 9.41 0.26 -14.48
CA LYS A 79 9.57 1.65 -14.08
C LYS A 79 10.94 1.85 -13.46
N ASP A 80 11.31 3.12 -13.35
CA ASP A 80 12.59 3.56 -12.83
C ASP A 80 12.72 3.23 -11.34
N ASP A 81 13.76 2.52 -10.94
CA ASP A 81 13.97 2.09 -9.55
C ASP A 81 14.02 3.25 -8.54
N ARG A 82 14.34 4.46 -9.00
CA ARG A 82 14.30 5.66 -8.17
C ARG A 82 12.90 5.94 -7.66
N TRP A 83 11.87 5.54 -8.41
CA TRP A 83 10.48 5.67 -8.00
C TRP A 83 10.18 4.76 -6.80
N LEU A 84 10.56 3.49 -6.88
CA LEU A 84 10.44 2.54 -5.78
C LEU A 84 11.19 3.06 -4.54
N ALA A 85 12.45 3.46 -4.73
CA ALA A 85 13.29 3.95 -3.65
C ALA A 85 12.67 5.18 -2.95
N TYR A 86 12.10 6.11 -3.72
CA TYR A 86 11.48 7.31 -3.18
C TYR A 86 10.17 7.01 -2.42
N VAL A 87 9.35 6.08 -2.92
CA VAL A 87 8.15 5.59 -2.23
C VAL A 87 8.53 4.94 -0.90
N LEU A 88 9.55 4.07 -0.89
CA LEU A 88 10.05 3.43 0.33
C LEU A 88 10.58 4.45 1.34
N GLY A 89 11.38 5.42 0.89
CA GLY A 89 11.91 6.49 1.74
C GLY A 89 10.81 7.35 2.35
N THR A 90 9.76 7.66 1.58
CA THR A 90 8.59 8.39 2.06
C THR A 90 7.82 7.58 3.10
N ALA A 91 7.46 6.32 2.78
CA ALA A 91 6.75 5.44 3.71
C ALA A 91 7.50 5.29 5.03
N PHE A 92 8.82 5.05 4.96
CA PHE A 92 9.69 4.90 6.13
C PHE A 92 9.68 6.14 7.02
N HIS A 93 9.70 7.34 6.43
CA HIS A 93 9.67 8.58 7.19
C HIS A 93 8.31 8.80 7.87
N GLU A 94 7.23 8.72 7.10
CA GLU A 94 5.88 9.08 7.54
C GLU A 94 5.33 8.15 8.64
N VAL A 95 5.76 6.89 8.67
CA VAL A 95 5.31 5.92 9.69
C VAL A 95 6.32 5.66 10.80
N ASP A 96 7.30 6.56 10.96
CA ASP A 96 8.36 6.47 11.97
C ASP A 96 9.07 5.10 11.94
N LYS A 97 9.48 4.68 10.73
CA LYS A 97 10.24 3.44 10.47
C LYS A 97 9.50 2.15 10.82
N LYS A 98 8.23 2.19 11.21
CA LYS A 98 7.43 1.00 11.54
C LYS A 98 7.16 0.13 10.31
N MET A 99 7.17 0.75 9.11
CA MET A 99 6.73 0.17 7.84
C MET A 99 5.36 -0.50 7.98
N GLN A 100 4.47 0.15 8.73
CA GLN A 100 3.09 -0.26 8.90
C GLN A 100 2.23 1.00 8.76
N PRO A 101 1.09 0.94 8.05
CA PRO A 101 0.14 2.04 7.99
C PRO A 101 -0.22 2.52 9.41
N ILE A 102 -0.20 3.83 9.63
CA ILE A 102 -0.61 4.42 10.91
C ILE A 102 -1.79 5.36 10.73
N LYS A 103 -2.57 5.48 11.79
CA LYS A 103 -3.56 6.54 11.94
C LYS A 103 -2.89 7.71 12.65
N GLU A 104 -3.20 8.92 12.22
CA GLU A 104 -2.84 10.14 12.91
C GLU A 104 -3.24 10.03 14.38
N TYR A 105 -2.36 10.44 15.29
CA TYR A 105 -2.63 10.40 16.71
C TYR A 105 -3.43 11.64 17.13
N GLY A 106 -4.58 11.42 17.78
CA GLY A 106 -5.43 12.50 18.27
C GLY A 106 -6.73 11.97 18.85
N SER A 107 -7.37 12.77 19.70
CA SER A 107 -8.72 12.51 20.18
C SER A 107 -9.76 12.99 19.17
N ASP A 108 -11.00 12.49 19.27
CA ASP A 108 -12.12 13.02 18.48
C ASP A 108 -12.24 14.53 18.62
N ALA A 109 -12.11 15.08 19.84
CA ALA A 109 -12.18 16.51 20.07
C ALA A 109 -11.05 17.28 19.37
N TYR A 110 -9.85 16.71 19.30
CA TYR A 110 -8.73 17.29 18.55
C TYR A 110 -9.06 17.36 17.05
N PHE A 111 -9.50 16.24 16.47
CA PHE A 111 -9.81 16.17 15.04
C PHE A 111 -11.01 17.04 14.67
N MET A 112 -12.03 17.10 15.53
CA MET A 112 -13.15 18.02 15.36
C MET A 112 -12.66 19.47 15.31
N LYS A 113 -11.81 19.90 16.25
CA LYS A 113 -11.26 21.27 16.24
C LYS A 113 -10.38 21.55 15.02
N ARG A 114 -9.62 20.56 14.54
CA ARG A 114 -8.58 20.75 13.52
C ARG A 114 -9.10 20.68 12.08
N TYR A 115 -9.98 19.72 11.82
CA TYR A 115 -10.37 19.31 10.45
C TYR A 115 -11.87 19.43 10.17
N ASP A 116 -12.70 19.66 11.18
CA ASP A 116 -14.14 19.78 10.98
C ASP A 116 -14.56 21.19 10.54
N LYS A 117 -15.64 21.28 9.77
CA LYS A 117 -16.22 22.56 9.35
C LYS A 117 -16.71 23.39 10.53
N SER A 118 -17.12 22.75 11.63
CA SER A 118 -17.52 23.43 12.87
C SER A 118 -16.33 23.67 13.82
N GLY A 119 -15.11 23.34 13.39
CA GLY A 119 -13.89 23.49 14.16
C GLY A 119 -13.26 24.88 14.04
N ASN A 120 -12.01 24.96 14.47
CA ASN A 120 -11.23 26.21 14.52
C ASN A 120 -10.60 26.59 13.18
N ASN A 121 -10.66 25.71 12.16
CA ASN A 121 -10.05 25.95 10.86
C ASN A 121 -10.99 25.54 9.70
N PRO A 122 -12.11 26.27 9.51
CA PRO A 122 -13.09 25.94 8.49
C PRO A 122 -12.53 26.05 7.06
N GLN A 123 -11.50 26.89 6.84
CA GLN A 123 -10.82 26.98 5.54
C GLN A 123 -10.07 25.69 5.21
N LEU A 124 -9.38 25.09 6.18
CA LEU A 124 -8.78 23.77 5.96
C LEU A 124 -9.85 22.70 5.78
N ALA A 125 -10.92 22.70 6.58
CA ALA A 125 -12.00 21.73 6.43
C ALA A 125 -12.56 21.77 4.99
N ALA A 126 -12.81 22.97 4.47
CA ALA A 126 -13.25 23.17 3.08
C ALA A 126 -12.21 22.65 2.05
N ALA A 127 -10.92 22.94 2.25
CA ALA A 127 -9.85 22.44 1.37
C ALA A 127 -9.71 20.91 1.39
N LEU A 128 -10.06 20.26 2.51
CA LEU A 128 -10.10 18.81 2.67
C LEU A 128 -11.41 18.18 2.16
N GLY A 129 -12.37 18.99 1.71
CA GLY A 129 -13.72 18.56 1.33
C GLY A 129 -14.57 18.06 2.51
N ASN A 130 -14.18 18.39 3.74
CA ASN A 130 -14.92 18.07 4.95
C ASN A 130 -16.14 19.01 5.04
N THR A 131 -17.24 18.56 4.46
CA THR A 131 -18.46 19.34 4.21
C THR A 131 -19.58 19.03 5.20
N GLU A 132 -19.44 17.95 5.96
CA GLU A 132 -20.38 17.53 7.00
C GLU A 132 -19.79 17.69 8.41
N VAL A 133 -20.64 17.98 9.39
CA VAL A 133 -20.23 17.97 10.80
C VAL A 133 -19.90 16.54 11.21
N GLY A 134 -18.75 16.32 11.81
CA GLY A 134 -18.21 15.01 12.15
C GLY A 134 -17.15 14.51 11.17
N ASP A 135 -16.95 15.17 10.02
CA ASP A 135 -15.92 14.81 9.05
C ASP A 135 -14.52 14.90 9.62
N GLY A 136 -14.28 15.88 10.49
CA GLY A 136 -12.95 16.09 11.06
C GLY A 136 -12.43 14.84 11.77
N LYS A 137 -13.26 14.26 12.64
CA LYS A 137 -12.92 13.01 13.36
C LYS A 137 -13.06 11.74 12.51
N LYS A 138 -13.87 11.77 11.46
CA LYS A 138 -14.08 10.62 10.58
C LYS A 138 -12.91 10.41 9.61
N PHE A 139 -12.36 11.50 9.06
CA PHE A 139 -11.31 11.49 8.02
C PHE A 139 -9.96 12.10 8.46
N PRO A 140 -9.41 11.78 9.64
CA PRO A 140 -8.01 12.12 9.96
C PRO A 140 -7.04 11.30 9.10
N GLY A 141 -5.75 11.65 9.19
CA GLY A 141 -4.68 10.97 8.45
C GLY A 141 -4.64 9.46 8.68
N ARG A 142 -4.55 8.68 7.60
CA ARG A 142 -4.32 7.23 7.63
C ARG A 142 -3.35 6.78 6.54
N GLY A 143 -2.68 5.65 6.76
CA GLY A 143 -1.84 5.03 5.75
C GLY A 143 -0.39 5.54 5.76
N PHE A 144 0.39 5.11 4.75
CA PHE A 144 1.79 5.51 4.59
C PHE A 144 2.00 6.99 4.26
N VAL A 145 0.96 7.69 3.79
CA VAL A 145 1.02 9.10 3.36
C VAL A 145 0.02 9.99 4.09
N GLN A 146 -0.56 9.52 5.19
CA GLN A 146 -1.53 10.27 6.01
C GLN A 146 -2.69 10.86 5.18
N LEU A 147 -3.40 10.00 4.43
CA LEU A 147 -4.57 10.37 3.65
C LEU A 147 -5.62 11.03 4.56
N THR A 148 -5.93 12.29 4.31
CA THR A 148 -6.75 13.15 5.19
C THR A 148 -7.86 13.82 4.39
N GLY A 149 -9.06 13.92 4.95
CA GLY A 149 -10.17 14.69 4.36
C GLY A 149 -11.10 13.88 3.46
N ARG A 150 -12.41 14.14 3.57
CA ARG A 150 -13.48 13.43 2.84
C ARG A 150 -13.25 13.39 1.33
N ALA A 151 -12.77 14.48 0.73
CA ALA A 151 -12.54 14.53 -0.72
C ALA A 151 -11.55 13.44 -1.14
N ASN A 152 -10.45 13.29 -0.40
CA ASN A 152 -9.42 12.29 -0.67
C ASN A 152 -9.93 10.86 -0.47
N TYR A 153 -10.69 10.58 0.60
CA TYR A 153 -11.30 9.25 0.79
C TYR A 153 -12.32 8.91 -0.30
N THR A 154 -13.04 9.92 -0.82
CA THR A 154 -14.00 9.75 -1.91
C THR A 154 -13.31 9.44 -3.24
N ASP A 155 -12.23 10.17 -3.56
CA ASP A 155 -11.42 9.93 -4.75
C ASP A 155 -10.79 8.52 -4.72
N TRP A 156 -10.17 8.13 -3.61
CA TRP A 156 -9.58 6.80 -3.48
C TRP A 156 -10.61 5.66 -3.41
N LYS A 157 -11.82 5.93 -2.89
CA LYS A 157 -12.93 4.97 -3.00
C LYS A 157 -13.21 4.65 -4.47
N ALA A 158 -13.30 5.66 -5.33
CA ALA A 158 -13.56 5.46 -6.75
C ALA A 158 -12.40 4.73 -7.45
N ARG A 159 -11.15 5.07 -7.12
CA ARG A 159 -9.96 4.45 -7.72
C ARG A 159 -9.79 2.98 -7.37
N LEU A 160 -10.04 2.62 -6.11
CA LEU A 160 -9.81 1.25 -5.62
C LEU A 160 -11.06 0.38 -5.62
N ASN A 161 -12.24 0.98 -5.83
CA ASN A 161 -13.53 0.34 -5.61
C ASN A 161 -13.64 -0.26 -4.19
N VAL A 162 -13.18 0.48 -3.18
CA VAL A 162 -13.21 0.12 -1.76
C VAL A 162 -13.97 1.21 -1.01
N ASP A 163 -14.90 0.86 -0.12
CA ASP A 163 -15.74 1.86 0.57
C ASP A 163 -15.00 2.61 1.69
N LEU A 164 -14.04 3.45 1.31
CA LEU A 164 -13.24 4.28 2.21
C LEU A 164 -14.05 5.39 2.88
N VAL A 165 -15.19 5.78 2.31
CA VAL A 165 -16.07 6.81 2.91
C VAL A 165 -16.96 6.21 4.00
N GLY A 166 -17.49 5.01 3.79
CA GLY A 166 -18.24 4.27 4.80
C GLY A 166 -17.33 3.72 5.90
N SER A 167 -16.17 3.16 5.51
CA SER A 167 -15.23 2.45 6.38
C SER A 167 -13.80 3.00 6.24
N PRO A 168 -13.51 4.20 6.79
CA PRO A 168 -12.23 4.88 6.56
C PRO A 168 -11.01 4.15 7.13
N ASP A 169 -11.18 3.28 8.13
CA ASP A 169 -10.08 2.48 8.67
C ASP A 169 -9.57 1.42 7.68
N LEU A 170 -10.26 1.17 6.56
CA LEU A 170 -9.72 0.38 5.45
C LEU A 170 -8.44 1.00 4.86
N ALA A 171 -8.23 2.32 4.98
CA ALA A 171 -6.98 2.97 4.60
C ALA A 171 -5.77 2.58 5.48
N LEU A 172 -5.99 1.85 6.59
CA LEU A 172 -4.93 1.26 7.42
C LEU A 172 -4.61 -0.19 7.03
N GLN A 173 -5.40 -0.81 6.16
CA GLN A 173 -5.06 -2.13 5.63
C GLN A 173 -3.83 -1.99 4.74
N LEU A 174 -2.87 -2.90 4.93
CA LEU A 174 -1.55 -2.81 4.30
C LEU A 174 -1.65 -2.79 2.76
N ASP A 175 -2.53 -3.59 2.18
CA ASP A 175 -2.74 -3.65 0.74
C ASP A 175 -3.35 -2.35 0.18
N VAL A 176 -4.34 -1.78 0.87
CA VAL A 176 -4.99 -0.52 0.50
C VAL A 176 -4.01 0.65 0.63
N ALA A 177 -3.31 0.75 1.75
CA ALA A 177 -2.31 1.79 1.98
C ALA A 177 -1.15 1.74 0.97
N THR A 178 -0.72 0.53 0.60
CA THR A 178 0.30 0.29 -0.44
C THR A 178 -0.15 0.80 -1.81
N LYS A 179 -1.38 0.48 -2.22
CA LYS A 179 -1.96 1.00 -3.47
C LYS A 179 -2.04 2.53 -3.44
N ILE A 180 -2.51 3.11 -2.33
CA ILE A 180 -2.65 4.57 -2.18
C ILE A 180 -1.31 5.29 -2.35
N ILE A 181 -0.26 4.86 -1.64
CA ILE A 181 1.04 5.55 -1.73
C ILE A 181 1.63 5.42 -3.14
N PHE A 182 1.68 4.23 -3.72
CA PHE A 182 2.29 4.05 -5.04
C PHE A 182 1.50 4.76 -6.13
N ASP A 183 0.22 4.44 -6.28
CA ASP A 183 -0.58 4.97 -7.38
C ASP A 183 -0.76 6.49 -7.22
N GLY A 184 -0.83 6.99 -5.97
CA GLY A 184 -0.93 8.42 -5.71
C GLY A 184 0.32 9.20 -6.09
N MET A 185 1.51 8.65 -5.80
CA MET A 185 2.78 9.27 -6.20
C MET A 185 3.04 9.14 -7.71
N VAL A 186 2.55 8.07 -8.35
CA VAL A 186 2.65 7.88 -9.81
C VAL A 186 1.72 8.82 -10.58
N LEU A 187 0.48 8.98 -10.09
CA LEU A 187 -0.54 9.80 -10.75
C LEU A 187 -0.53 11.27 -10.31
N GLY A 188 0.15 11.57 -9.19
CA GLY A 188 0.23 12.91 -8.60
C GLY A 188 -1.06 13.35 -7.90
N THR A 189 -1.81 12.44 -7.29
CA THR A 189 -3.14 12.73 -6.72
C THR A 189 -3.10 13.60 -5.47
N PHE A 190 -1.95 13.70 -4.79
CA PHE A 190 -1.86 14.45 -3.53
C PHE A 190 -1.67 15.95 -3.74
N THR A 191 -0.81 16.34 -4.70
CA THR A 191 -0.44 17.75 -4.93
C THR A 191 -0.46 18.15 -6.41
N GLY A 192 -0.74 17.22 -7.32
CA GLY A 192 -0.56 17.38 -8.76
C GLY A 192 0.86 17.07 -9.25
N LYS A 193 1.83 16.84 -8.36
CA LYS A 193 3.20 16.47 -8.70
C LYS A 193 3.37 14.95 -8.67
N LYS A 194 4.08 14.38 -9.64
CA LYS A 194 4.25 12.92 -9.79
C LYS A 194 5.72 12.51 -9.83
N LEU A 195 6.00 11.23 -9.58
CA LEU A 195 7.36 10.67 -9.62
C LEU A 195 8.09 10.96 -10.94
N ALA A 196 7.38 10.88 -12.07
CA ALA A 196 7.94 11.17 -13.39
C ALA A 196 8.44 12.61 -13.59
N ASP A 197 7.93 13.57 -12.78
CA ASP A 197 8.38 14.96 -12.85
C ASP A 197 9.80 15.13 -12.29
N TYR A 198 10.25 14.22 -11.42
CA TYR A 198 11.52 14.32 -10.69
C TYR A 198 12.53 13.22 -11.05
N PHE A 199 12.04 12.06 -11.48
CA PHE A 199 12.86 10.91 -11.84
C PHE A 199 12.52 10.43 -13.24
N ASN A 200 13.39 10.76 -14.20
CA ASN A 200 13.28 10.36 -15.60
C ASN A 200 14.68 10.36 -16.24
N THR A 201 14.77 10.14 -17.55
CA THR A 201 16.06 10.05 -18.28
C THR A 201 16.94 11.30 -18.16
N THR A 202 16.37 12.44 -17.77
CA THR A 202 17.06 13.73 -17.66
C THR A 202 17.02 14.35 -16.26
N ALA A 203 16.27 13.76 -15.33
CA ALA A 203 16.05 14.31 -14.00
C ALA A 203 16.32 13.27 -12.91
N ASP A 204 16.99 13.70 -11.84
CA ASP A 204 17.30 12.93 -10.63
C ASP A 204 17.13 13.79 -9.37
N ASP A 205 15.94 14.38 -9.19
CA ASP A 205 15.70 15.42 -8.17
C ASP A 205 15.02 14.86 -6.91
N TRP A 206 15.83 14.20 -6.09
CA TRP A 206 15.41 13.59 -4.82
C TRP A 206 14.86 14.59 -3.81
N TYR A 207 15.42 15.80 -3.77
CA TYR A 207 15.04 16.83 -2.79
C TYR A 207 13.66 17.40 -3.12
N ASN A 208 13.44 17.85 -4.37
CA ASN A 208 12.16 18.43 -4.75
C ASN A 208 11.05 17.39 -4.94
N ALA A 209 11.38 16.11 -5.09
CA ALA A 209 10.38 15.04 -5.11
C ALA A 209 9.47 15.01 -3.87
N ARG A 210 9.84 15.68 -2.77
CA ARG A 210 8.97 15.79 -1.58
C ARG A 210 7.63 16.46 -1.91
N ARG A 211 7.65 17.34 -2.92
CA ARG A 211 6.48 18.04 -3.48
C ARG A 211 5.38 17.12 -3.99
N ILE A 212 5.67 15.84 -4.23
CA ILE A 212 4.66 14.83 -4.57
C ILE A 212 3.66 14.64 -3.42
N VAL A 213 4.09 14.71 -2.16
CA VAL A 213 3.25 14.44 -0.99
C VAL A 213 2.99 15.69 -0.16
N ASN A 214 4.00 16.53 0.05
CA ASN A 214 3.87 17.75 0.87
C ASN A 214 4.82 18.85 0.36
N ARG A 215 4.89 20.00 1.03
CA ARG A 215 5.93 21.01 0.78
C ARG A 215 7.32 20.45 1.17
N LEU A 216 8.36 21.27 1.14
CA LEU A 216 9.74 20.81 1.35
C LEU A 216 10.12 20.49 2.80
N ASP A 217 9.15 20.38 3.71
CA ASP A 217 9.42 19.90 5.06
C ASP A 217 10.08 18.52 5.02
N LYS A 218 11.17 18.37 5.78
CA LYS A 218 11.94 17.13 5.92
C LYS A 218 12.50 16.57 4.59
N ALA A 219 12.50 17.35 3.50
CA ALA A 219 12.94 16.91 2.19
C ALA A 219 14.35 16.28 2.20
N THR A 220 15.33 16.92 2.85
CA THR A 220 16.70 16.37 2.98
C THR A 220 16.74 15.03 3.72
N ILE A 221 15.88 14.84 4.73
CA ILE A 221 15.83 13.59 5.50
C ILE A 221 15.24 12.47 4.63
N ILE A 222 14.13 12.75 3.94
CA ILE A 222 13.47 11.78 3.05
C ILE A 222 14.36 11.42 1.87
N GLU A 223 15.04 12.41 1.26
CA GLU A 223 16.07 12.17 0.25
C GLU A 223 17.14 11.19 0.76
N GLY A 224 17.66 11.42 1.98
CA GLY A 224 18.66 10.55 2.58
C GLY A 224 18.15 9.11 2.78
N HIS A 225 16.90 8.93 3.19
CA HIS A 225 16.27 7.61 3.29
C HIS A 225 16.09 6.95 1.91
N ALA A 226 15.55 7.70 0.94
CA ALA A 226 15.29 7.21 -0.41
C ALA A 226 16.58 6.74 -1.10
N LYS A 227 17.67 7.51 -0.99
CA LYS A 227 18.97 7.12 -1.57
C LYS A 227 19.55 5.83 -0.93
N ARG A 228 19.33 5.61 0.37
CA ARG A 228 19.71 4.34 1.03
C ARG A 228 18.87 3.17 0.54
N PHE A 229 17.57 3.36 0.33
CA PHE A 229 16.74 2.34 -0.31
C PHE A 229 17.16 2.08 -1.76
N TYR A 230 17.51 3.12 -2.52
CA TYR A 230 18.00 2.97 -3.89
C TYR A 230 19.26 2.10 -3.95
N ALA A 231 20.21 2.34 -3.06
CA ALA A 231 21.43 1.52 -2.92
C ALA A 231 21.14 0.05 -2.51
N ALA A 232 19.98 -0.22 -1.91
CA ALA A 232 19.55 -1.56 -1.52
C ALA A 232 18.80 -2.32 -2.64
N ILE A 233 18.42 -1.66 -3.74
CA ILE A 233 17.73 -2.29 -4.85
C ILE A 233 18.77 -2.93 -5.78
N SER A 234 18.67 -4.24 -5.93
CA SER A 234 19.36 -4.99 -6.96
C SER A 234 18.46 -6.12 -7.46
N TYR A 235 18.81 -6.71 -8.60
CA TYR A 235 18.02 -7.73 -9.24
C TYR A 235 18.82 -9.03 -9.37
N THR A 236 18.15 -10.16 -9.23
CA THR A 236 18.74 -11.44 -9.62
C THR A 236 18.60 -11.61 -11.12
N THR A 237 19.71 -11.87 -11.80
CA THR A 237 19.67 -12.37 -13.17
C THR A 237 19.27 -13.84 -13.14
N ALA A 238 18.27 -14.22 -13.94
CA ALA A 238 17.95 -15.63 -14.17
C ALA A 238 19.08 -16.33 -14.92
#